data_AF-A0A937BBV3-F1
#
_entry.id   AF-A0A937BBV3-F1
#
_cell.length_a   1.000
_cell.length_b   1.000
_cell.length_c   1.000
_cell.angle_alpha   90.00
_cell.angle_beta   90.00
_cell.angle_gamma   90.00
#
_symmetry.space_group_name_H-M   'P 1'
#
loop_
_entity.id
_entity.type
_entity.pdbx_description
1 polymer ?
#
loop_
_entity_poly.entity_id
_entity_poly.type
_entity_poly.pdbx_seq_one_letter_code
_entity_poly.pdbx_strand_id
1 'polypeptide(L)'
;MKSLLKKRIHWRVHQVDQLKAVVEKEKASQVKQHEKEIQQAIEREILSRYYFETGLVRHQLKNDPELAEAISLLKNQQEYTALLQPK
;
A
#
# COMPACT_ATOMS: atom_id res chain seq x y z
N MET A 1 25.86 -48.71 -17.25
CA MET A 1 26.12 -47.67 -16.23
C MET A 1 25.93 -46.22 -16.73
N LYS A 2 26.56 -45.78 -17.84
CA LYS A 2 26.45 -44.40 -18.37
C LYS A 2 25.01 -43.93 -18.71
N SER A 3 24.17 -44.83 -19.24
CA SER A 3 22.76 -44.53 -19.59
C SER A 3 21.90 -44.12 -18.38
N LEU A 4 22.07 -44.79 -17.23
CA LEU A 4 21.32 -44.50 -16.01
C LEU A 4 21.73 -43.16 -15.37
N LEU A 5 23.02 -42.82 -15.43
CA LEU A 5 23.53 -41.53 -14.98
C LEU A 5 22.99 -40.38 -15.84
N LYS A 6 22.92 -40.55 -17.16
CA LYS A 6 22.36 -39.53 -18.07
C LYS A 6 20.86 -39.32 -17.81
N LYS A 7 20.09 -40.39 -17.60
CA LYS A 7 18.68 -40.32 -17.20
C LYS A 7 18.51 -39.61 -15.85
N ARG A 8 19.38 -39.90 -14.87
CA ARG A 8 19.33 -39.27 -13.55
C ARG A 8 19.68 -37.78 -13.58
N ILE A 9 20.65 -37.37 -14.40
CA ILE A 9 20.99 -35.95 -14.59
C ILE A 9 19.83 -35.23 -15.27
N HIS A 10 19.27 -35.80 -16.34
CA HIS A 10 18.12 -35.24 -17.03
C HIS A 10 16.91 -35.05 -16.11
N TRP A 11 16.60 -36.05 -15.27
CA TRP A 11 15.51 -35.96 -14.29
C TRP A 11 15.73 -34.84 -13.27
N ARG A 12 16.97 -34.65 -12.79
CA ARG A 12 17.31 -33.55 -11.88
C ARG A 12 17.21 -32.18 -12.53
N VAL A 13 17.66 -32.05 -13.77
CA VAL A 13 17.52 -30.79 -14.53
C VAL A 13 16.03 -30.45 -14.70
N HIS A 14 15.21 -31.43 -15.09
CA HIS A 14 13.77 -31.24 -15.20
C HIS A 14 13.12 -30.84 -13.88
N GLN A 15 13.51 -31.45 -12.75
CA GLN A 15 13.02 -31.06 -11.42
C GLN A 15 13.40 -29.61 -11.06
N VAL A 16 14.62 -29.19 -11.37
CA VAL A 16 15.08 -27.80 -11.16
C VAL A 16 14.25 -26.84 -12.00
N ASP A 17 13.96 -27.17 -13.25
CA ASP A 17 13.15 -26.31 -14.12
C ASP A 17 11.69 -26.22 -13.65
N GLN A 18 11.11 -27.32 -13.14
CA GLN A 18 9.79 -27.30 -12.51
C GLN A 18 9.76 -26.42 -11.25
N LEU A 19 10.77 -26.52 -10.39
CA LEU A 19 10.86 -25.68 -9.20
C LEU A 19 11.02 -24.20 -9.55
N LYS A 20 11.81 -23.87 -10.58
CA LYS A 20 11.92 -22.49 -11.08
C LYS A 20 10.58 -21.96 -11.55
N ALA A 21 9.82 -22.75 -12.32
CA ALA A 21 8.51 -22.34 -12.81
C ALA A 21 7.52 -22.05 -11.66
N VAL A 22 7.55 -22.87 -10.60
CA VAL A 22 6.75 -22.63 -9.39
C VAL A 22 7.18 -21.34 -8.70
N VAL A 23 8.48 -21.13 -8.50
CA VAL A 23 9.00 -19.92 -7.85
C VAL A 23 8.62 -18.65 -8.61
N GLU A 24 8.74 -18.64 -9.94
CA GLU A 24 8.35 -17.47 -10.75
C GLU A 24 6.85 -17.20 -10.70
N LYS A 25 6.02 -18.25 -10.70
CA LYS A 25 4.57 -18.12 -10.53
C LYS A 25 4.22 -17.54 -9.16
N GLU A 26 4.83 -18.05 -8.09
CA GLU A 26 4.58 -17.57 -6.73
C GLU A 26 5.03 -16.11 -6.59
N LYS A 27 6.20 -15.72 -7.10
CA LYS A 27 6.64 -14.32 -7.13
C LYS A 27 5.60 -13.40 -7.79
N ALA A 28 5.10 -13.78 -8.96
CA ALA A 28 4.10 -12.98 -9.67
C ALA A 28 2.79 -12.88 -8.88
N SER A 29 2.36 -13.98 -8.23
CA SER A 29 1.18 -13.98 -7.36
C SER A 29 1.37 -13.09 -6.14
N GLN A 30 2.54 -13.12 -5.49
CA GLN A 30 2.86 -12.28 -4.33
C GLN A 30 2.85 -10.80 -4.70
N VAL A 31 3.45 -10.41 -5.83
CA VAL A 31 3.39 -9.02 -6.32
C VAL A 31 1.95 -8.57 -6.54
N LYS A 32 1.12 -9.42 -7.14
CA LYS A 32 -0.30 -9.10 -7.36
C LYS A 32 -1.09 -9.03 -6.05
N GLN A 33 -0.83 -9.94 -5.11
CA GLN A 33 -1.47 -9.95 -3.80
C GLN A 33 -1.17 -8.68 -3.00
N HIS A 34 0.06 -8.18 -3.10
CA HIS A 34 0.54 -6.99 -2.39
C HIS A 34 0.49 -5.72 -3.25
N GLU A 35 -0.11 -5.74 -4.43
CA GLU A 35 -0.14 -4.62 -5.38
C GLU A 35 -0.62 -3.33 -4.72
N LYS A 36 -1.68 -3.42 -3.90
CA LYS A 36 -2.23 -2.29 -3.15
C LYS A 36 -1.24 -1.69 -2.16
N GLU A 37 -0.55 -2.52 -1.39
CA GLU A 37 0.44 -2.09 -0.39
C GLU A 37 1.67 -1.47 -1.06
N ILE A 38 2.11 -2.06 -2.17
CA ILE A 38 3.20 -1.57 -3.01
C ILE A 38 2.84 -0.20 -3.59
N GLN A 39 1.64 -0.05 -4.17
CA GLN A 39 1.17 1.23 -4.68
C GLN A 39 1.14 2.30 -3.59
N GLN A 40 0.58 2.00 -2.41
CA GLN A 40 0.55 2.94 -1.29
C GLN A 40 1.95 3.32 -0.79
N ALA A 41 2.90 2.38 -0.78
CA ALA A 41 4.29 2.67 -0.41
C ALA A 41 4.96 3.59 -1.43
N ILE A 42 4.77 3.34 -2.73
CA ILE A 42 5.28 4.19 -3.81
C ILE A 42 4.63 5.58 -3.75
N GLU A 43 3.32 5.66 -3.52
CA GLU A 43 2.60 6.92 -3.37
C GLU A 43 3.17 7.75 -2.21
N ARG A 44 3.37 7.14 -1.04
CA ARG A 44 4.00 7.80 0.11
C ARG A 44 5.40 8.30 -0.21
N GLU A 45 6.20 7.50 -0.90
CA GLU A 45 7.56 7.88 -1.30
C GLU A 45 7.55 9.07 -2.27
N ILE A 46 6.66 9.05 -3.27
CA ILE A 46 6.45 10.15 -4.21
C ILE A 46 5.98 11.40 -3.47
N LEU A 47 4.97 11.29 -2.60
CA LEU A 47 4.46 12.41 -1.82
C LEU A 47 5.55 13.01 -0.92
N SER A 48 6.36 12.18 -0.26
CA SER A 48 7.47 12.66 0.58
C SER A 48 8.49 13.48 -0.24
N ARG A 49 8.76 13.07 -1.48
CA ARG A 49 9.76 13.69 -2.37
C ARG A 49 9.27 14.94 -3.08
N TYR A 50 8.00 14.96 -3.51
CA TYR A 50 7.44 16.04 -4.33
C TYR A 50 6.66 17.08 -3.53
N TYR A 51 6.12 16.72 -2.37
CA TYR A 51 5.23 17.60 -1.61
C TYR A 51 5.78 18.07 -0.27
N PHE A 52 6.88 17.47 0.23
CA PHE A 52 7.42 17.72 1.57
C PHE A 52 6.30 17.73 2.65
N GLU A 53 6.58 18.26 3.85
CA GLU A 53 5.62 18.43 4.96
C GLU A 53 4.27 19.05 4.52
N THR A 54 4.30 20.02 3.60
CA THR A 54 3.14 20.84 3.24
C THR A 54 2.04 20.12 2.47
N GLY A 55 2.37 19.20 1.55
CA GLY A 55 1.31 18.47 0.82
C GLY A 55 0.77 17.26 1.58
N LEU A 56 1.59 16.64 2.44
CA LEU A 56 1.11 15.62 3.37
C LEU A 56 0.08 16.22 4.35
N VAL A 57 0.41 17.38 4.94
CA VAL A 57 -0.51 18.13 5.81
C VAL A 57 -1.77 18.55 5.04
N ARG A 58 -1.66 19.07 3.81
CA ARG A 58 -2.86 19.42 3.01
C ARG A 58 -3.73 18.22 2.68
N HIS A 59 -3.14 17.06 2.39
CA HIS A 59 -3.90 15.84 2.11
C HIS A 59 -4.61 15.33 3.36
N GLN A 60 -3.93 15.32 4.51
CA GLN A 60 -4.52 14.95 5.79
C GLN A 60 -5.67 15.87 6.17
N LEU A 61 -5.46 17.20 6.12
CA LEU A 61 -6.48 18.19 6.44
C LEU A 61 -7.67 18.18 5.46
N LYS A 62 -7.48 17.77 4.20
CA LYS A 62 -8.57 17.73 3.20
C LYS A 62 -9.68 16.76 3.57
N ASN A 63 -9.35 15.64 4.23
CA ASN A 63 -10.29 14.58 4.58
C ASN A 63 -10.45 14.40 6.09
N ASP A 64 -9.99 15.37 6.89
CA ASP A 64 -10.06 15.31 8.35
C ASP A 64 -11.51 15.58 8.81
N PRO A 65 -12.16 14.59 9.46
CA PRO A 65 -13.54 14.74 9.91
C PRO A 65 -13.70 15.74 11.06
N GLU A 66 -12.69 15.89 11.93
CA GLU A 66 -12.69 16.83 13.05
C GLU A 66 -12.60 18.26 12.53
N LEU A 67 -11.76 18.49 11.52
CA LEU A 67 -11.67 19.79 10.85
C LEU A 67 -12.96 20.13 10.11
N ALA A 68 -13.56 19.15 9.42
CA ALA A 68 -14.82 19.36 8.72
C ALA A 68 -15.95 19.77 9.68
N GLU A 69 -16.06 19.10 10.83
CA GLU A 69 -17.04 19.40 11.86
C GLU A 69 -16.77 20.76 12.51
N ALA A 70 -15.50 21.10 12.79
CA ALA A 70 -15.13 22.40 13.31
C ALA A 70 -15.52 23.53 12.35
N ILE A 71 -15.29 23.36 11.04
CA ILE A 71 -15.72 24.32 10.02
C ILE A 71 -17.25 24.43 9.96
N SER A 72 -17.96 23.30 10.06
CA SER A 72 -19.42 23.26 10.10
C SER A 72 -19.96 24.05 11.30
N LEU A 73 -19.45 23.76 12.49
CA LEU A 73 -19.81 24.42 13.74
C LEU A 73 -19.53 25.93 13.70
N LEU A 74 -18.36 26.34 13.21
CA LEU A 74 -18.00 27.76 13.08
C LEU A 74 -18.88 28.52 12.08
N LYS A 75 -19.43 27.84 11.07
CA LYS A 75 -20.42 28.42 10.14
C LYS A 75 -21.83 28.45 10.73
N ASN A 76 -22.12 27.61 11.72
CA ASN A 76 -23.37 27.59 12.44
C ASN A 76 -23.30 28.48 13.69
N GLN A 77 -23.51 29.78 13.50
CA GLN A 77 -23.45 30.78 14.58
C GLN A 77 -24.36 30.42 15.77
N GLN A 78 -25.49 29.75 15.52
CA GLN A 78 -26.47 29.41 16.54
C GLN A 78 -25.95 28.29 17.46
N GLU A 79 -25.47 27.19 16.88
CA GLU A 79 -24.83 26.10 17.62
C GLU A 79 -23.55 26.55 18.31
N TYR A 80 -22.72 27.34 17.61
CA TYR A 80 -21.49 27.88 18.19
C TYR A 80 -21.76 28.75 19.41
N THR A 81 -22.74 29.65 19.34
CA THR A 81 -23.09 30.54 20.46
C THR A 81 -23.73 29.76 21.62
N ALA A 82 -24.51 28.71 21.33
CA ALA A 82 -25.05 27.83 22.36
C ALA A 82 -23.93 27.08 23.12
N LEU A 83 -22.89 26.64 22.42
CA LEU A 83 -21.72 25.98 22.99
C LEU A 83 -20.88 26.87 23.90
N LEU A 84 -20.87 28.18 23.64
CA LEU A 84 -20.13 29.16 24.43
C LEU A 84 -20.87 29.67 25.67
N GLN A 85 -22.12 29.23 25.90
CA GLN A 85 -22.84 29.67 27.08
C GLN A 85 -22.25 29.04 28.35
N PRO A 86 -22.14 29.81 29.45
CA PRO A 86 -21.69 29.28 30.72
C PRO A 86 -22.65 28.18 31.20
N LYS A 87 -22.08 27.14 31.81
CA LYS A 87 -22.86 26.06 32.43
C LYS A 87 -23.58 26.51 33.69
#